data_AF-A0A7Y3B8R2-F1
#
_entry.id   AF-A0A7Y3B8R2-F1
#
_cell.length_a   1.000
_cell.length_b   1.000
_cell.length_c   1.000
_cell.angle_alpha   90.00
_cell.angle_beta   90.00
_cell.angle_gamma   90.00
#
_symmetry.space_group_name_H-M   'P 1'
#
loop_
_entity.id
_entity.type
_entity.pdbx_description
1 polymer ?
#
loop_
_entity_poly.entity_id
_entity_poly.type
_entity_poly.pdbx_seq_one_letter_code
_entity_poly.pdbx_strand_id
1 'polypeptide(L)' 'MNDISNNEWRAMSDKSIMETIGRFIQSHRLNQNKSQNQVAKTAGISRSTLSLLERGEKVRIDSLIQVLRVL' A
#
# COMPACT_ATOMS: atom_id res chain seq x y z
N MET A 1 4.89 13.06 -20.97
CA MET A 1 5.50 12.24 -19.89
C MET A 1 4.57 11.09 -19.43
N ASN A 2 3.57 10.66 -20.24
CA ASN A 2 2.55 9.69 -19.84
C ASN A 2 2.57 8.37 -20.64
N ASP A 3 3.26 8.30 -21.78
CA ASP A 3 3.19 7.12 -22.64
C ASP A 3 4.19 6.03 -22.25
N ILE A 4 5.35 6.42 -21.71
CA ILE A 4 6.41 5.48 -21.29
C ILE A 4 5.94 4.70 -20.04
N SER A 5 5.41 5.40 -19.04
CA SER A 5 4.93 4.78 -17.81
C SER A 5 3.81 3.78 -18.09
N ASN A 6 2.86 4.11 -18.97
CA ASN A 6 1.73 3.23 -19.32
C ASN A 6 2.20 1.88 -19.90
N ASN A 7 3.26 1.88 -20.70
CA ASN A 7 3.85 0.65 -21.24
C ASN A 7 4.56 -0.18 -20.16
N GLU A 8 5.23 0.48 -19.20
CA GLU A 8 5.87 -0.20 -18.07
C GLU A 8 4.85 -0.89 -17.16
N TRP A 9 3.74 -0.23 -16.82
CA TRP A 9 2.68 -0.83 -15.99
C TRP A 9 2.03 -2.05 -16.65
N ARG A 10 1.83 -2.02 -17.98
CA ARG A 10 1.28 -3.15 -18.74
C ARG A 10 2.20 -4.36 -18.80
N ALA A 11 3.51 -4.14 -18.69
CA ALA A 11 4.52 -5.21 -18.65
C ALA A 11 4.77 -5.75 -17.24
N MET A 12 4.30 -5.07 -16.19
CA MET A 12 4.48 -5.49 -14.80
C MET A 12 3.59 -6.67 -14.44
N SER A 13 4.13 -7.58 -13.63
CA SER A 13 3.31 -8.62 -13.00
C SER A 13 2.38 -8.02 -11.94
N ASP A 14 1.26 -8.70 -11.65
CA ASP A 14 0.36 -8.34 -10.56
C ASP A 14 1.12 -8.15 -9.23
N LYS A 15 2.13 -8.99 -8.97
CA LYS A 15 2.99 -8.89 -7.78
C LYS A 15 3.76 -7.58 -7.77
N SER A 16 4.39 -7.21 -8.88
CA SER A 16 5.14 -5.95 -9.00
C SER A 16 4.24 -4.73 -8.80
N ILE A 17 2.99 -4.79 -9.27
CA ILE A 17 1.99 -3.74 -9.04
C ILE A 17 1.63 -3.66 -7.55
N MET A 18 1.32 -4.79 -6.91
CA MET A 18 1.02 -4.85 -5.47
C MET A 18 2.17 -4.31 -4.61
N GLU A 19 3.42 -4.65 -4.93
CA GLU A 19 4.59 -4.11 -4.23
C GLU A 19 4.74 -2.59 -4.42
N THR A 20 4.41 -2.08 -5.60
CA THR A 20 4.47 -0.64 -5.87
C THR A 20 3.43 0.11 -5.05
N ILE A 21 2.21 -0.43 -4.95
CA ILE A 21 1.17 0.08 -4.06
C ILE A 21 1.66 0.00 -2.59
N GLY A 22 2.21 -1.13 -2.17
CA GLY A 22 2.71 -1.31 -0.80
C GLY A 22 3.80 -0.30 -0.41
N ARG A 23 4.78 -0.06 -1.31
CA ARG A 23 5.83 0.96 -1.14
C ARG A 23 5.24 2.37 -1.06
N PHE A 24 4.24 2.69 -1.88
CA PHE A 24 3.55 3.98 -1.83
C PHE A 24 2.90 4.22 -0.46
N ILE A 25 2.15 3.23 0.05
CA ILE A 25 1.53 3.27 1.38
C ILE A 25 2.59 3.44 2.48
N GLN A 26 3.67 2.66 2.44
CA GLN A 26 4.75 2.72 3.42
C GLN A 26 5.42 4.09 3.42
N SER A 27 5.73 4.64 2.25
CA SER A 27 6.35 5.97 2.12
C SER A 27 5.44 7.04 2.69
N HIS A 28 4.16 7.04 2.34
CA HIS A 28 3.21 8.03 2.84
C HIS A 28 3.05 7.95 4.36
N ARG A 29 3.00 6.74 4.93
CA ARG A 29 2.98 6.51 6.37
C ARG A 29 4.22 7.09 7.06
N LEU A 30 5.41 6.80 6.52
CA LEU A 30 6.69 7.24 7.10
C LEU A 30 6.85 8.77 7.01
N ASN A 31 6.39 9.40 5.92
CA ASN A 31 6.38 10.86 5.78
C ASN A 31 5.54 11.57 6.84
N GLN A 32 4.54 10.87 7.41
CA GLN A 32 3.73 11.37 8.52
C GLN A 32 4.26 10.95 9.90
N ASN A 33 5.44 10.32 9.97
CA ASN A 33 6.03 9.78 11.20
C ASN A 33 5.12 8.80 11.97
N LYS A 34 4.23 8.08 11.27
CA LYS A 34 3.33 7.11 11.88
C LYS A 34 3.94 5.70 11.84
N SER A 35 3.85 4.95 12.93
CA SER A 35 4.14 3.51 12.95
C SER A 35 3.04 2.70 12.27
N GLN A 36 3.35 1.47 11.86
CA GLN A 36 2.33 0.53 11.37
C GLN A 36 1.21 0.31 12.39
N ASN A 37 1.53 0.28 13.69
CA ASN A 37 0.54 0.06 14.72
C ASN A 37 -0.46 1.23 14.83
N GLN A 38 0.01 2.48 14.73
CA GLN A 38 -0.85 3.67 14.76
C GLN A 38 -1.81 3.71 13.56
N VAL A 39 -1.30 3.46 12.35
CA VAL A 39 -2.14 3.45 11.14
C VAL A 39 -3.14 2.30 11.18
N ALA A 40 -2.69 1.08 11.52
CA ALA A 40 -3.57 -0.09 11.59
C ALA A 40 -4.71 0.10 12.61
N LYS A 41 -4.39 0.64 13.80
CA LYS A 41 -5.39 0.97 14.83
C LYS A 41 -6.42 1.98 14.32
N THR A 42 -5.98 3.03 13.60
CA THR A 42 -6.87 4.07 13.09
C THR A 42 -7.72 3.56 11.91
N ALA A 43 -7.14 2.73 11.05
CA ALA A 43 -7.83 2.09 9.92
C ALA A 43 -8.81 0.98 10.34
N GLY A 44 -8.76 0.52 11.60
CA GLY A 44 -9.57 -0.59 12.08
C GLY A 44 -9.14 -1.96 11.52
N ILE A 45 -7.85 -2.13 11.24
CA ILE A 45 -7.27 -3.40 10.75
C ILE A 45 -6.18 -3.92 11.69
N SER A 46 -5.80 -5.19 11.52
CA SER A 46 -4.66 -5.74 12.25
C SER A 46 -3.34 -5.14 11.76
N ARG A 47 -2.35 -5.00 12.66
CA ARG A 47 -0.99 -4.56 12.29
C ARG A 47 -0.36 -5.48 11.24
N SER A 48 -0.60 -6.78 11.31
CA SER A 48 -0.09 -7.76 10.33
C SER A 48 -0.71 -7.57 8.96
N THR A 49 -2.00 -7.20 8.87
CA THR A 49 -2.67 -6.83 7.61
C THR A 49 -1.98 -5.64 6.95
N LEU A 50 -1.71 -4.56 7.70
CA LEU A 50 -0.97 -3.41 7.16
C LEU A 50 0.46 -3.80 6.73
N SER A 51 1.11 -4.66 7.51
CA SER A 51 2.45 -5.17 7.22
C SER A 51 2.49 -5.97 5.91
N LEU A 52 1.47 -6.80 5.65
CA LEU A 52 1.32 -7.54 4.40
C LEU A 52 1.06 -6.60 3.22
N LEU A 53 0.18 -5.61 3.41
CA LEU A 53 -0.09 -4.59 2.39
C LEU A 53 1.19 -3.83 2.00
N GLU A 54 1.97 -3.36 2.96
CA GLU A 54 3.22 -2.62 2.69
C GLU A 54 4.29 -3.47 1.99
N ARG A 55 4.24 -4.80 2.12
CA ARG A 55 5.10 -5.74 1.39
C ARG A 55 4.54 -6.16 0.02
N GLY A 56 3.38 -5.64 -0.39
CA GLY A 56 2.72 -6.06 -1.63
C GLY A 56 2.24 -7.51 -1.60
N GLU A 57 1.89 -8.03 -0.43
CA GLU A 57 1.22 -9.32 -0.31
C GLU A 57 -0.28 -9.20 -0.56
N LYS A 58 -0.91 -10.35 -0.85
CA LYS A 58 -2.36 -10.41 -1.07
C LYS A 58 -3.10 -9.92 0.17
N VAL A 59 -3.83 -8.82 0.00
CA VAL A 59 -4.77 -8.28 1.00
C VAL A 59 -6.10 -8.00 0.32
N ARG A 60 -7.14 -7.83 1.13
CA ARG A 60 -8.45 -7.46 0.60
C ARG A 60 -8.47 -5.98 0.21
N ILE A 61 -9.24 -5.65 -0.82
CA ILE A 61 -9.40 -4.26 -1.31
C ILE A 61 -9.95 -3.33 -0.23
N ASP A 62 -10.86 -3.80 0.62
CA ASP A 62 -11.40 -2.98 1.72
C ASP A 62 -10.32 -2.60 2.74
N SER A 63 -9.36 -3.49 3.02
CA SER A 63 -8.21 -3.16 3.89
C SER A 63 -7.33 -2.07 3.27
N LEU A 64 -7.11 -2.10 1.95
CA LEU A 64 -6.41 -1.02 1.24
C LEU A 64 -7.19 0.31 1.35
N ILE A 65 -8.50 0.29 1.11
CA ILE A 65 -9.35 1.49 1.23
C ILE A 65 -9.33 2.05 2.65
N GLN A 66 -9.41 1.20 3.68
CA GLN A 66 -9.34 1.62 5.08
C GLN A 66 -8.01 2.32 5.40
N VAL A 67 -6.89 1.79 4.90
CA VAL A 67 -5.56 2.40 5.10
C VAL A 67 -5.45 3.74 4.37
N LEU A 68 -5.92 3.83 3.12
CA LEU A 68 -5.92 5.06 2.34
C LEU A 68 -6.78 6.18 2.95
N ARG A 69 -7.78 5.86 3.77
CA ARG A 69 -8.62 6.87 4.44
C ARG A 69 -7.97 7.53 5.65
N VAL A 70 -6.95 6.90 6.24
CA VAL A 70 -6.32 7.34 7.51
C VAL A 70 -4.87 7.79 7.36
N LEU A 71 -4.32 7.56 6.17
CA LEU A 71 -3.09 8.15 5.67
C LEU A 71 -3.46 9.48 5.02
#